data_AF-Q6YS73-F1
#
_entry.id   AF-Q6YS73-F1
#
_cell.length_a   1.000
_cell.length_b   1.000
_cell.length_c   1.000
_cell.angle_alpha   90.00
_cell.angle_beta   90.00
_cell.angle_gamma   90.00
#
_symmetry.space_group_name_H-M   'P 1'
#
loop_
_entity.id
_entity.type
_entity.pdbx_description
1 polymer ?
#
loop_
_entity_poly.entity_id
_entity_poly.type
_entity_poly.pdbx_seq_one_letter_code
_entity_poly.pdbx_strand_id
1 'polypeptide(L)'
;MGGGAWDRDTVMSARRAAYNNPERAMEYLYTGVPEQAEAPAAVQALPIPAAVQAFPTSDQLVDLLICCVVNFVLYWMFVGLCWMLIGL
;
A
#
# COMPACT_ATOMS: atom_id res chain seq x y z
N MET A 1 23.91 6.17 -22.95
CA MET A 1 22.63 5.70 -22.41
C MET A 1 22.67 4.18 -22.43
N GLY A 2 23.14 3.60 -21.32
CA GLY A 2 23.51 2.19 -21.20
C GLY A 2 22.31 1.33 -20.85
N GLY A 3 22.26 0.15 -21.47
CA GLY A 3 21.18 -0.82 -21.32
C GLY A 3 21.00 -1.33 -19.89
N GLY A 4 19.74 -1.68 -19.59
CA GLY A 4 19.41 -2.68 -18.58
C GLY A 4 18.35 -2.27 -17.57
N ALA A 5 18.35 -1.03 -17.08
CA ALA A 5 17.35 -0.57 -16.12
C ALA A 5 17.27 0.97 -16.15
N TRP A 6 16.07 1.50 -16.40
CA TRP A 6 15.83 2.91 -16.16
C TRP A 6 15.93 3.18 -14.65
N ASP A 7 16.51 4.33 -14.29
CA ASP A 7 16.55 4.74 -12.88
C ASP A 7 15.13 4.99 -12.35
N ARG A 8 14.92 4.74 -11.07
CA ARG A 8 13.62 4.89 -10.41
C ARG A 8 13.08 6.32 -10.58
N ASP A 9 13.93 7.33 -10.58
CA ASP A 9 13.51 8.72 -10.77
C ASP A 9 13.16 9.02 -12.22
N THR A 10 13.80 8.33 -13.17
CA THR A 10 13.44 8.40 -14.60
C THR A 10 12.06 7.77 -14.85
N VAL A 11 11.81 6.61 -14.24
CA VAL A 11 10.50 5.93 -14.31
C VAL A 11 9.42 6.77 -13.63
N MET A 12 9.71 7.36 -12.47
CA MET A 12 8.78 8.23 -11.77
C MET A 12 8.46 9.50 -12.55
N SER A 13 9.47 10.13 -13.17
CA SER A 13 9.28 11.28 -14.05
C SER A 13 8.42 10.93 -15.27
N ALA A 14 8.74 9.83 -15.97
CA ALA A 14 7.96 9.36 -17.11
C ALA A 14 6.51 9.01 -16.73
N ARG A 15 6.31 8.36 -15.58
CA ARG A 15 4.98 8.03 -15.06
C ARG A 15 4.19 9.27 -14.65
N ARG A 16 4.86 10.29 -14.09
CA ARG A 16 4.26 11.58 -13.74
C ARG A 16 3.82 12.32 -15.00
N ALA A 17 4.68 12.39 -16.01
CA ALA A 17 4.37 12.96 -17.32
C ALA A 17 3.26 12.19 -18.06
N ALA A 18 3.16 10.88 -17.82
CA ALA A 18 2.12 10.00 -18.33
C ALA A 18 0.84 9.95 -17.47
N TYR A 19 0.72 10.78 -16.43
CA TYR A 19 -0.44 10.77 -15.52
C TYR A 19 -0.78 9.37 -14.97
N ASN A 20 0.23 8.61 -14.55
CA ASN A 20 0.11 7.22 -14.08
C ASN A 20 -0.39 6.20 -15.12
N ASN A 21 -0.35 6.51 -16.41
CA ASN A 21 -0.62 5.54 -17.47
C ASN A 21 0.67 4.78 -17.86
N PRO A 22 0.75 3.45 -17.70
CA PRO A 22 1.97 2.68 -17.96
C PRO A 22 2.35 2.65 -19.44
N GLU A 23 1.37 2.61 -20.35
CA GLU A 23 1.59 2.55 -21.80
C GLU A 23 2.26 3.83 -22.30
N ARG A 24 1.76 4.99 -21.83
CA ARG A 24 2.36 6.30 -22.12
C ARG A 24 3.71 6.50 -21.40
N ALA A 25 3.88 5.94 -20.20
CA ALA A 25 5.14 6.02 -19.48
C ALA A 25 6.27 5.30 -20.23
N MET A 26 5.98 4.13 -20.82
CA MET A 26 6.94 3.41 -21.66
C MET A 26 7.35 4.23 -22.88
N GLU A 27 6.39 4.87 -23.55
CA GLU A 27 6.67 5.72 -24.70
C GLU A 27 7.57 6.91 -24.33
N TYR A 28 7.34 7.56 -23.19
CA TYR A 28 8.24 8.62 -22.69
C TYR A 28 9.61 8.10 -22.23
N LEU A 29 9.71 6.86 -21.77
CA LEU A 29 11.00 6.24 -21.46
C LEU A 29 11.83 5.97 -22.73
N TYR A 30 11.18 5.74 -23.87
CA TYR A 30 11.85 5.53 -25.16
C TYR A 30 12.08 6.83 -25.96
N THR A 31 11.14 7.77 -25.91
CA THR A 31 11.18 9.03 -26.67
C THR A 31 11.78 10.20 -25.89
N GLY A 32 11.93 10.06 -24.56
CA GLY A 32 12.34 11.11 -23.64
C GLY A 32 11.14 11.73 -22.92
N VAL A 33 11.28 12.00 -21.62
CA VAL A 33 10.27 12.71 -20.85
C VAL A 33 10.32 14.19 -21.25
N PRO A 34 9.23 14.79 -21.75
CA PRO A 34 9.22 16.22 -22.05
C PRO A 34 9.36 17.02 -20.75
N GLU A 35 10.34 17.92 -20.69
CA GLU A 35 10.62 18.80 -19.54
C GLU A 35 9.40 19.65 -19.15
N GLN A 36 8.52 19.93 -20.12
CA GLN A 36 7.27 20.66 -19.93
C GLN A 36 6.14 19.86 -19.24
N ALA A 37 6.31 18.55 -19.03
CA ALA A 37 5.37 17.74 -18.26
C ALA A 37 5.64 17.77 -16.75
N GLU A 38 6.56 18.62 -16.31
CA GLU A 38 6.56 19.16 -14.95
C GLU A 38 5.22 19.87 -14.74
N ALA A 39 4.24 19.08 -14.29
CA ALA A 39 2.82 19.40 -14.31
C ALA A 39 2.55 20.83 -13.85
N PRO A 40 1.62 21.57 -14.51
CA PRO A 40 1.20 22.86 -14.02
C PRO A 40 0.79 22.69 -12.57
N ALA A 41 1.45 23.47 -11.70
CA ALA A 41 1.19 23.68 -10.29
C ALA A 41 0.58 22.46 -9.60
N ALA A 42 1.42 21.78 -8.81
CA ALA A 42 1.02 21.06 -7.60
C ALA A 42 -0.48 21.15 -7.36
N VAL A 43 -1.21 20.07 -7.68
CA VAL A 43 -2.54 19.84 -7.14
C VAL A 43 -2.40 20.20 -5.68
N GLN A 44 -2.89 21.39 -5.31
CA GLN A 44 -2.91 21.84 -3.93
C GLN A 44 -3.48 20.66 -3.21
N ALA A 45 -2.71 20.09 -2.27
CA ALA A 45 -3.15 18.95 -1.50
C ALA A 45 -4.51 19.33 -0.93
N LEU A 46 -5.57 18.88 -1.60
CA LEU A 46 -6.92 19.08 -1.13
C LEU A 46 -6.90 18.45 0.25
N PRO A 47 -7.38 19.13 1.29
CA PRO A 47 -7.36 18.58 2.63
C PRO A 47 -8.02 17.21 2.55
N ILE A 48 -7.19 16.17 2.67
CA ILE A 48 -7.64 14.79 2.65
C ILE A 48 -8.58 14.71 3.85
N PRO A 49 -9.88 14.41 3.67
CA PRO A 49 -10.78 14.33 4.79
C PRO A 49 -10.22 13.30 5.77
N ALA A 50 -10.17 13.64 7.06
CA ALA A 50 -9.58 12.81 8.11
C ALA A 50 -10.12 11.35 8.10
N ALA A 51 -11.29 11.12 7.51
CA ALA A 51 -11.85 9.79 7.26
C ALA A 51 -10.96 8.87 6.41
N VAL A 52 -10.13 9.39 5.50
CA VAL A 52 -9.20 8.58 4.69
C VAL A 52 -7.97 8.14 5.51
N GLN A 53 -7.67 8.82 6.61
CA GLN A 53 -6.60 8.43 7.53
C GLN A 53 -7.05 7.34 8.52
N ALA A 54 -8.36 7.05 8.59
CA ALA A 54 -8.92 6.07 9.51
C ALA A 54 -9.03 4.67 8.91
N PHE A 55 -8.58 4.45 7.67
CA PHE A 55 -8.42 3.09 7.17
C PHE A 55 -7.29 2.42 7.94
N PRO A 56 -7.56 1.30 8.64
CA PRO A 56 -6.50 0.59 9.33
C PRO A 56 -5.43 0.21 8.30
N THR A 57 -4.20 0.62 8.57
CA THR A 57 -3.05 0.25 7.73
C THR A 57 -2.88 -1.27 7.78
N SER A 58 -2.20 -1.84 6.79
CA SER A 58 -1.92 -3.30 6.73
C SER A 58 -1.36 -3.82 8.05
N ASP A 59 -0.51 -3.05 8.71
CA ASP A 59 0.11 -3.42 9.98
C ASP A 59 -0.92 -3.51 11.12
N GLN A 60 -1.86 -2.56 11.18
CA GLN A 60 -2.96 -2.58 12.17
C GLN A 60 -3.91 -3.77 11.97
N LEU A 61 -4.14 -4.18 10.71
CA LEU A 61 -4.96 -5.35 10.42
C LEU A 61 -4.28 -6.66 10.84
N VAL A 62 -2.95 -6.75 10.65
CA VAL A 62 -2.17 -7.91 11.09
C VAL A 62 -2.18 -8.03 12.62
N ASP A 63 -1.98 -6.92 13.34
CA ASP A 63 -2.03 -6.91 14.81
C ASP A 63 -3.41 -7.30 15.37
N LEU A 64 -4.49 -6.79 14.75
CA LEU A 64 -5.86 -7.16 15.13
C LEU A 64 -6.13 -8.65 14.89
N LEU A 65 -5.67 -9.17 13.74
CA LEU A 65 -5.84 -10.57 13.38
C LEU A 65 -5.07 -11.48 14.34
N ILE A 66 -3.83 -11.13 14.69
CA ILE A 66 -3.03 -11.85 15.70
C ILE A 66 -3.75 -11.84 17.05
N CYS A 67 -4.24 -10.68 17.51
CA CYS A 67 -5.01 -10.58 18.75
C CYS A 67 -6.25 -11.48 18.74
N CYS A 68 -7.02 -11.51 17.64
CA CYS A 68 -8.20 -12.35 17.49
C CYS A 68 -7.85 -13.84 17.55
N VAL A 69 -6.81 -14.27 16.82
CA VAL A 69 -6.37 -15.67 16.80
C VAL A 69 -5.88 -16.12 18.17
N VAL A 70 -5.06 -15.30 18.83
CA VAL A 70 -4.53 -15.61 20.17
C VAL A 70 -5.66 -15.72 21.19
N ASN A 71 -6.62 -14.79 21.20
CA ASN A 71 -7.76 -14.83 22.12
C ASN A 71 -8.66 -16.04 21.85
N PHE A 72 -8.92 -16.36 20.57
CA PHE A 72 -9.68 -17.55 20.19
C PHE A 72 -9.02 -18.85 20.66
N VAL A 73 -7.71 -19.00 20.44
CA VAL A 73 -6.95 -20.19 20.88
C VAL A 73 -6.95 -20.28 22.41
N LEU A 74 -6.71 -19.18 23.12
CA LEU A 74 -6.76 -19.15 24.58
C LEU A 74 -8.15 -19.50 25.12
N TYR A 75 -9.20 -18.98 24.49
CA TYR A 75 -10.58 -19.29 24.85
C TYR A 75 -10.88 -20.78 24.68
N TRP A 76 -10.54 -21.36 23.53
CA TRP A 76 -10.74 -22.79 23.29
C TRP A 76 -9.91 -23.68 24.21
N MET A 77 -8.68 -23.29 24.50
CA MET A 77 -7.84 -23.99 25.47
C MET A 77 -8.46 -23.93 26.88
N PHE A 78 -9.02 -22.79 27.28
CA PHE A 78 -9.68 -22.64 28.56
C PHE A 78 -11.00 -23.42 28.64
N VAL A 79 -11.82 -23.38 27.58
CA VAL A 79 -13.06 -24.17 27.49
C VAL A 79 -12.74 -25.66 27.53
N GLY A 80 -11.73 -26.12 26.80
CA GLY A 80 -11.27 -27.51 26.83
C GLY A 80 -10.76 -27.94 28.20
N LEU A 81 -9.96 -27.09 28.86
CA LEU A 81 -9.48 -27.32 30.22
C LEU A 81 -10.65 -27.41 31.22
N CYS A 82 -11.61 -26.48 31.15
CA CYS A 82 -12.82 -26.50 31.96
C CYS A 82 -13.64 -27.78 31.72
N TRP A 83 -13.83 -28.18 30.47
CA TRP A 83 -14.57 -29.39 30.13
C TRP A 83 -13.91 -30.64 30.73
N MET A 84 -12.58 -30.73 30.63
CA MET A 84 -11.79 -31.83 31.20
C MET A 84 -11.80 -31.85 32.73
N LEU A 85 -11.86 -30.68 33.39
CA LEU A 85 -12.00 -30.55 34.85
C LEU A 85 -13.40 -30.92 35.35
N ILE A 86 -14.44 -30.66 34.55
CA ILE A 86 -15.84 -30.95 34.90
C ILE A 86 -16.20 -32.42 34.58
N GLY A 87 -15.45 -33.08 33.69
CA GLY A 87 -15.55 -34.52 33.44
C GLY A 87 -16.82 -34.97 32.73
N LEU A 88 -17.46 -34.10 31.94
CA LEU A 88 -18.58 -34.45 31.05
C LEU A 88 -18.10 -34.95 29.68
#